data_AF-X1TUL6-F1
#
_entry.id   AF-X1TUL6-F1
#
_cell.length_a   1.000
_cell.length_b   1.000
_cell.length_c   1.000
_cell.angle_alpha   90.00
_cell.angle_beta   90.00
_cell.angle_gamma   90.00
#
_symmetry.space_group_name_H-M   'P 1'
#
loop_
_entity.id
_entity.type
_entity.pdbx_description
1 polymer ?
#
loop_
_entity_poly.entity_id
_entity_poly.type
_entity_poly.pdbx_seq_one_letter_code
_entity_poly.pdbx_strand_id
1 'polypeptide(L)'
;MTIGRKILLQTRKAGHSGGAIAAIPAGAIALWSGTLGTIPANWSLCDGSGGTPNLVARFLRGAPAATEPGTTGGADSHTHASMTAAGGHTHTAGSLDHSHTVNSAGLHSHIGGGSLDQDNTAGLSVFMFDEYAGAHQHTNNTASHSHTMSTP
;
A
#
# COMPACT_ATOMS: atom_id res chain seq x y z
N MET A 1 0.81 -18.19 28.99
CA MET A 1 0.31 -19.53 29.35
C MET A 1 -1.18 -19.41 29.64
N THR A 2 -2.04 -19.59 28.64
CA THR A 2 -3.48 -19.38 28.79
C THR A 2 -4.10 -20.58 29.49
N ILE A 3 -4.59 -20.38 30.72
CA ILE A 3 -5.42 -21.38 31.43
C ILE A 3 -6.80 -21.42 30.77
N GLY A 4 -6.92 -22.18 29.69
CA GLY A 4 -8.20 -22.47 29.05
C GLY A 4 -9.17 -23.12 30.04
N ARG A 5 -10.37 -22.56 30.17
CA ARG A 5 -11.44 -23.16 30.98
C ARG A 5 -12.03 -24.37 30.25
N LYS A 6 -12.50 -25.37 31.01
CA LYS A 6 -13.20 -26.53 30.45
C LYS A 6 -14.68 -26.19 30.28
N ILE A 7 -15.36 -26.94 29.42
CA ILE A 7 -16.80 -26.80 29.20
C ILE A 7 -17.43 -28.14 29.58
N LEU A 8 -18.42 -28.10 30.47
CA LEU A 8 -19.10 -29.29 30.98
C LEU A 8 -20.58 -29.28 30.62
N LEU A 9 -21.15 -30.47 30.45
CA LEU A 9 -22.56 -30.75 30.26
C LEU A 9 -23.15 -31.37 31.53
N GLN A 10 -24.31 -30.87 31.99
CA GLN A 10 -25.07 -31.51 33.05
C GLN A 10 -25.75 -32.80 32.50
N THR A 11 -25.36 -33.97 32.99
CA THR A 11 -25.72 -35.30 32.46
C THR A 11 -26.93 -35.96 33.12
N ARG A 12 -27.57 -35.35 34.12
CA ARG A 12 -28.87 -35.80 34.66
C ARG A 12 -29.54 -34.73 35.54
N LYS A 13 -30.88 -34.72 35.54
CA LYS A 13 -31.70 -33.94 36.46
C LYS A 13 -31.38 -34.45 37.87
N ALA A 14 -30.71 -33.64 38.69
CA ALA A 14 -30.56 -33.97 40.10
C ALA A 14 -31.97 -34.19 40.68
N GLY A 15 -32.29 -35.42 41.06
CA GLY A 15 -33.45 -35.69 41.89
C GLY A 15 -33.21 -34.98 43.22
N HIS A 16 -33.89 -33.87 43.43
CA HIS A 16 -33.65 -33.00 44.57
C HIS A 16 -34.53 -33.41 45.74
N SER A 17 -34.02 -34.27 46.63
CA SER A 17 -34.63 -34.48 47.95
C SER A 17 -34.08 -33.45 48.94
N GLY A 18 -34.65 -32.23 48.93
CA GLY A 18 -34.56 -31.28 50.04
C GLY A 18 -33.83 -29.94 49.77
N GLY A 19 -34.61 -28.84 49.67
CA GLY A 19 -34.14 -27.44 49.78
C GLY A 19 -33.78 -26.72 48.47
N ALA A 20 -34.66 -25.84 47.97
CA ALA A 20 -34.63 -25.18 46.67
C ALA A 20 -33.29 -24.52 46.22
N ILE A 21 -32.34 -25.32 45.74
CA ILE A 21 -31.38 -24.91 44.73
C ILE A 21 -32.00 -25.26 43.38
N ALA A 22 -32.10 -24.29 42.47
CA ALA A 22 -32.65 -24.52 41.14
C ALA A 22 -31.88 -25.65 40.46
N ALA A 23 -32.53 -26.81 40.28
CA ALA A 23 -31.91 -27.97 39.66
C ALA A 23 -31.55 -27.59 38.22
N ILE A 24 -30.25 -27.49 37.93
CA ILE A 24 -29.76 -27.24 36.58
C ILE A 24 -30.27 -28.38 35.70
N PRO A 25 -31.02 -28.09 34.62
CA PRO A 25 -31.60 -29.13 33.76
C PRO A 25 -30.50 -29.92 33.06
N ALA A 26 -30.78 -31.18 32.77
CA ALA A 26 -29.91 -31.99 31.92
C ALA A 26 -29.79 -31.32 30.54
N GLY A 27 -28.57 -31.30 29.99
CA GLY A 27 -28.28 -30.60 28.73
C GLY A 27 -27.77 -29.17 28.91
N ALA A 28 -27.80 -28.61 30.13
CA ALA A 28 -27.18 -27.32 30.39
C ALA A 28 -25.65 -27.39 30.24
N ILE A 29 -25.08 -26.33 29.65
CA ILE A 29 -23.63 -26.19 29.43
C ILE A 29 -23.09 -25.12 30.39
N ALA A 30 -21.98 -25.41 31.06
CA ALA A 30 -21.32 -24.48 31.97
C ALA A 30 -19.80 -24.42 31.76
N LEU A 31 -19.20 -23.27 32.06
CA LEU A 31 -17.75 -23.11 32.13
C LEU A 31 -17.23 -23.67 33.46
N TRP A 32 -16.14 -24.43 33.39
CA TRP A 32 -15.50 -25.10 34.52
C TRP A 32 -14.03 -24.69 34.65
N SER A 33 -13.65 -24.32 35.88
CA SER A 33 -12.31 -23.85 36.22
C SER A 33 -11.43 -24.89 36.90
N GLY A 34 -11.99 -26.02 37.34
CA GLY A 34 -11.25 -27.07 38.03
C GLY A 34 -10.50 -28.02 37.08
N THR A 35 -9.90 -29.06 37.66
CA THR A 35 -9.18 -30.10 36.92
C THR A 35 -10.14 -31.16 36.36
N LEU A 36 -9.65 -32.03 35.47
CA LEU A 36 -10.45 -33.15 34.93
C LEU A 36 -10.83 -34.15 36.02
N GLY A 37 -9.96 -34.40 36.99
CA GLY A 37 -10.21 -35.32 38.11
C GLY A 37 -11.15 -34.77 39.19
N THR A 38 -11.52 -33.49 39.12
CA THR A 38 -12.43 -32.83 40.07
C THR A 38 -13.77 -32.45 39.45
N ILE A 39 -14.07 -32.95 38.25
CA ILE A 39 -15.37 -32.75 37.61
C ILE A 39 -16.46 -33.29 38.56
N PRO A 40 -17.43 -32.47 38.97
CA PRO A 40 -18.46 -32.90 39.91
C PRO A 40 -19.32 -34.02 39.34
N ALA A 41 -19.88 -34.83 40.23
CA ALA A 41 -20.87 -35.83 39.84
C ALA A 41 -22.02 -35.17 39.04
N ASN A 42 -22.54 -35.91 38.05
CA ASN A 42 -23.58 -35.46 37.12
C ASN A 42 -23.12 -34.40 36.10
N TRP A 43 -21.83 -34.10 36.03
CA TRP A 43 -21.25 -33.35 34.93
C TRP A 43 -20.38 -34.25 34.06
N SER A 44 -20.32 -33.97 32.76
CA SER A 44 -19.41 -34.60 31.82
C SER A 44 -18.66 -33.54 31.03
N LEU A 45 -17.44 -33.85 30.61
CA LEU A 45 -16.71 -33.00 29.68
C LEU A 45 -17.44 -32.94 28.34
N CYS A 46 -17.54 -31.76 27.75
CA CYS A 46 -18.04 -31.57 26.39
C CYS A 46 -16.95 -31.89 25.37
N ASP A 47 -16.62 -33.18 25.19
CA ASP A 47 -15.56 -33.66 24.31
C ASP A 47 -16.06 -34.55 23.14
N GLY A 48 -17.37 -34.77 23.03
CA GLY A 48 -17.95 -35.66 22.03
C GLY A 48 -18.19 -37.08 22.53
N SER A 49 -17.65 -37.45 23.70
CA SER A 49 -17.89 -38.75 24.31
C SER A 49 -19.25 -38.79 25.02
N GLY A 50 -19.84 -39.99 25.13
CA GLY A 50 -21.08 -40.19 25.89
C GLY A 50 -22.29 -39.40 25.39
N GLY A 51 -22.30 -38.98 24.11
CA GLY A 51 -23.35 -38.16 23.52
C GLY A 51 -23.27 -36.66 23.87
N THR A 52 -22.17 -36.22 24.48
CA THR A 52 -21.93 -34.79 24.71
C THR A 52 -21.54 -34.08 23.41
N PRO A 53 -21.81 -32.78 23.24
CA PRO A 53 -21.25 -32.02 22.13
C PRO A 53 -19.73 -31.85 22.32
N ASN A 54 -18.96 -31.89 21.23
CA ASN A 54 -17.52 -31.62 21.29
C ASN A 54 -17.26 -30.10 21.25
N LEU A 55 -16.87 -29.54 22.40
CA LEU A 55 -16.58 -28.12 22.61
C LEU A 55 -15.12 -27.87 23.01
N VAL A 56 -14.24 -28.87 22.90
CA VAL A 56 -12.81 -28.74 23.18
C VAL A 56 -12.18 -27.79 22.17
N ALA A 57 -11.43 -26.80 22.68
CA ALA A 57 -10.81 -25.74 21.87
C ALA A 57 -11.80 -24.97 20.97
N ARG A 58 -13.07 -24.85 21.40
CA ARG A 58 -14.10 -24.10 20.68
C ARG A 58 -14.51 -22.85 21.46
N PHE A 59 -14.76 -21.76 20.73
CA PHE A 59 -15.47 -20.60 21.27
C PHE A 59 -16.98 -20.78 21.13
N LEU A 60 -17.74 -20.46 22.18
CA LEU A 60 -19.20 -20.53 22.17
C LEU A 60 -19.79 -19.31 21.48
N ARG A 61 -20.57 -19.53 20.42
CA ARG A 61 -21.35 -18.51 19.72
C ARG A 61 -22.83 -18.84 19.86
N GLY A 62 -23.64 -17.83 20.17
CA GLY A 62 -25.09 -17.97 20.20
C GLY A 62 -25.64 -18.44 18.85
N ALA A 63 -26.55 -19.40 18.88
CA ALA A 63 -27.23 -19.86 17.68
C ALA A 63 -28.19 -18.77 17.15
N PRO A 64 -28.35 -18.62 15.83
CA PRO A 64 -29.44 -17.82 15.25
C PRO A 64 -30.79 -18.33 15.75
N ALA A 65 -31.78 -17.45 15.88
CA ALA A 65 -33.07 -17.76 16.50
C ALA A 65 -33.84 -18.95 15.87
N ALA A 66 -33.58 -19.27 14.61
CA ALA A 66 -34.28 -20.32 13.85
C ALA A 66 -33.38 -21.51 13.50
N THR A 67 -32.24 -21.69 14.17
CA THR A 67 -31.30 -22.77 13.86
C THR A 67 -30.91 -23.52 15.11
N GLU A 68 -30.94 -24.84 15.03
CA GLU A 68 -30.44 -25.69 16.10
C GLU A 68 -28.94 -25.41 16.37
N PRO A 69 -28.51 -25.38 17.64
CA PRO A 69 -27.11 -25.24 17.98
C PRO A 69 -26.30 -26.45 17.49
N GLY A 70 -25.04 -26.24 17.11
CA GLY A 70 -24.13 -27.33 16.71
C GLY A 70 -23.31 -27.04 15.45
N THR A 71 -23.64 -26.00 14.69
CA THR A 71 -22.80 -25.56 13.57
C THR A 71 -21.41 -25.13 14.06
N THR A 72 -20.38 -25.53 13.34
CA THR A 72 -18.99 -25.21 13.64
C THR A 72 -18.40 -24.27 12.58
N GLY A 73 -17.36 -23.52 12.93
CA GLY A 73 -16.66 -22.62 12.02
C GLY A 73 -15.56 -21.85 12.75
N GLY A 74 -14.96 -20.89 12.04
CA GLY A 74 -13.81 -20.11 12.50
C GLY A 74 -12.48 -20.79 12.26
N ALA A 75 -11.39 -20.04 12.43
CA ALA A 75 -10.02 -20.52 12.35
C ALA A 75 -9.18 -19.82 13.42
N ASP A 76 -8.25 -20.54 14.04
CA ASP A 76 -7.33 -19.97 15.03
C ASP A 76 -6.34 -18.97 14.42
N SER A 77 -6.12 -19.07 13.10
CA SER A 77 -5.32 -18.13 12.33
C SER A 77 -5.87 -17.99 10.91
N HIS A 78 -5.56 -16.86 10.29
CA HIS A 78 -5.74 -16.65 8.86
C HIS A 78 -4.51 -15.93 8.31
N THR A 79 -4.20 -16.16 7.04
CA THR A 79 -3.08 -15.52 6.36
C THR A 79 -3.59 -14.74 5.15
N HIS A 80 -2.97 -13.59 4.88
CA HIS A 80 -3.26 -12.82 3.68
C HIS A 80 -2.40 -13.36 2.53
N ALA A 81 -3.04 -13.98 1.53
CA ALA A 81 -2.34 -14.66 0.44
C ALA A 81 -1.78 -13.73 -0.65
N SER A 82 -2.17 -12.45 -0.69
CA SER A 82 -1.71 -11.50 -1.72
C SER A 82 -1.84 -10.06 -1.24
N MET A 83 -1.01 -9.17 -1.78
CA MET A 83 -1.14 -7.71 -1.63
C MET A 83 -2.49 -7.17 -2.11
N THR A 84 -3.23 -7.93 -2.94
CA THR A 84 -4.61 -7.62 -3.31
C THR A 84 -5.55 -7.60 -2.09
N ALA A 85 -5.32 -8.47 -1.09
CA ALA A 85 -6.08 -8.47 0.15
C ALA A 85 -5.73 -7.29 1.07
N ALA A 86 -4.59 -6.65 0.85
CA ALA A 86 -4.11 -5.47 1.59
C ALA A 86 -4.40 -4.14 0.87
N GLY A 87 -5.04 -4.17 -0.32
CA GLY A 87 -5.30 -2.99 -1.13
C GLY A 87 -4.04 -2.47 -1.83
N GLY A 88 -3.77 -2.96 -3.04
CA GLY A 88 -2.67 -2.44 -3.86
C GLY A 88 -2.91 -0.97 -4.26
N HIS A 89 -1.85 -0.17 -4.29
CA HIS A 89 -1.86 1.19 -4.83
C HIS A 89 -0.61 1.43 -5.68
N THR A 90 -0.66 2.44 -6.54
CA THR A 90 0.43 2.82 -7.44
C THR A 90 0.94 4.23 -7.11
N HIS A 91 2.22 4.47 -7.33
CA HIS A 91 2.81 5.80 -7.29
C HIS A 91 3.04 6.30 -8.72
N THR A 92 2.65 7.54 -9.00
CA THR A 92 3.01 8.22 -10.24
C THR A 92 4.30 9.00 -9.99
N ALA A 93 5.37 8.69 -10.71
CA ALA A 93 6.57 9.51 -10.70
C ALA A 93 6.22 10.89 -11.30
N GLY A 94 6.42 11.96 -10.53
CA GLY A 94 6.20 13.34 -10.97
C GLY A 94 7.15 13.72 -12.10
N SER A 95 6.65 14.53 -13.04
CA SER A 95 7.34 15.01 -14.25
C SER A 95 8.79 15.47 -13.95
N LEU A 96 9.77 14.89 -14.65
CA LEU A 96 11.16 15.36 -14.63
C LEU A 96 11.28 16.59 -15.55
N ASP A 97 10.89 17.75 -15.03
CA ASP A 97 11.21 19.02 -15.68
C ASP A 97 12.72 19.28 -15.55
N HIS A 98 13.42 19.36 -16.68
CA HIS A 98 14.82 19.75 -16.71
C HIS A 98 15.09 20.66 -17.91
N SER A 99 15.97 21.64 -17.70
CA SER A 99 16.32 22.65 -18.70
C SER A 99 17.75 22.45 -19.16
N HIS A 100 18.00 22.64 -20.46
CA HIS A 100 19.34 22.75 -21.01
C HIS A 100 19.68 24.22 -21.25
N THR A 101 20.92 24.61 -20.92
CA THR A 101 21.46 25.93 -21.24
C THR A 101 22.54 25.74 -22.30
N VAL A 102 22.35 26.30 -23.49
CA VAL A 102 23.40 26.39 -24.50
C VAL A 102 23.92 27.82 -24.55
N ASN A 103 25.22 28.00 -24.30
CA ASN A 103 25.89 29.27 -24.52
C ASN A 103 26.61 29.22 -25.86
N SER A 104 25.98 29.72 -26.92
CA SER A 104 26.63 29.87 -28.23
C SER A 104 27.02 31.32 -28.45
N ALA A 105 28.02 31.78 -27.69
CA ALA A 105 28.84 32.91 -28.10
C ALA A 105 30.10 32.35 -28.76
N GLY A 106 29.94 31.76 -29.96
CA GLY A 106 31.07 31.32 -30.76
C GLY A 106 31.94 32.52 -31.13
N LEU A 107 33.26 32.40 -30.91
CA LEU A 107 34.23 33.38 -31.38
C LEU A 107 34.08 33.53 -32.89
N HIS A 108 33.81 34.75 -33.34
CA HIS A 108 33.91 35.09 -34.75
C HIS A 108 34.84 36.29 -34.92
N SER A 109 35.55 36.32 -36.04
CA SER A 109 36.55 37.32 -36.38
C SER A 109 36.10 38.08 -37.62
N HIS A 110 36.24 39.41 -37.59
CA HIS A 110 36.00 40.25 -38.75
C HIS A 110 37.32 40.51 -39.47
N ILE A 111 37.38 40.16 -40.76
CA ILE A 111 38.34 40.77 -41.68
C ILE A 111 37.61 41.93 -42.36
N GLY A 112 37.88 43.16 -41.91
CA GLY A 112 37.31 44.35 -42.54
C GLY A 112 37.80 44.47 -43.97
N GLY A 113 36.91 44.29 -44.96
CA GLY A 113 37.18 44.62 -46.34
C GLY A 113 37.17 46.14 -46.50
N GLY A 114 38.33 46.75 -46.74
CA GLY A 114 38.42 48.16 -47.09
C GLY A 114 37.76 48.41 -48.44
N SER A 115 36.77 49.31 -48.49
CA SER A 115 36.25 49.84 -49.75
C SER A 115 37.25 50.84 -50.33
N LEU A 116 37.63 50.68 -51.59
CA LEU A 116 38.50 51.59 -52.32
C LEU A 116 37.61 52.64 -53.00
N ASP A 117 37.35 53.77 -52.33
CA ASP A 117 36.77 54.92 -53.03
C ASP A 117 37.88 55.62 -53.82
N GLN A 118 37.74 55.60 -55.15
CA GLN A 118 38.68 56.18 -56.08
C GLN A 118 38.12 57.52 -56.56
N ASP A 119 38.32 58.57 -55.77
CA ASP A 119 37.96 59.92 -56.19
C ASP A 119 39.01 60.45 -57.18
N ASN A 120 38.69 60.40 -58.47
CA ASN A 120 39.49 61.04 -59.51
C ASN A 120 39.26 62.56 -59.48
N THR A 121 40.01 63.25 -58.62
CA THR A 121 40.15 64.71 -58.71
C THR A 121 41.61 65.06 -58.98
N ALA A 122 41.88 65.40 -60.25
CA ALA A 122 43.11 66.03 -60.74
C ALA A 122 44.45 65.32 -60.42
N GLY A 123 44.49 63.99 -60.54
CA GLY A 123 45.75 63.24 -60.71
C GLY A 123 46.65 63.09 -59.48
N LEU A 124 46.15 63.33 -58.27
CA LEU A 124 46.88 63.11 -57.02
C LEU A 124 46.09 62.16 -56.11
N SER A 125 46.61 60.96 -55.86
CA SER A 125 45.99 59.98 -54.94
C SER A 125 46.31 60.34 -53.49
N VAL A 126 45.37 60.93 -52.78
CA VAL A 126 45.44 61.18 -51.33
C VAL A 126 44.80 59.99 -50.61
N PHE A 127 45.55 59.28 -49.75
CA PHE A 127 45.02 58.22 -48.91
C PHE A 127 44.48 58.83 -47.61
N MET A 128 43.17 58.93 -47.47
CA MET A 128 42.52 59.20 -46.19
C MET A 128 41.87 57.91 -45.70
N PHE A 129 42.18 57.48 -44.48
CA PHE A 129 41.41 56.44 -43.80
C PHE A 129 40.27 57.15 -43.07
N ASP A 130 39.03 56.76 -43.33
CA ASP A 130 37.90 57.18 -42.49
C ASP A 130 37.46 55.97 -41.65
N GLU A 131 37.33 56.17 -40.35
CA GLU A 131 36.94 55.12 -39.41
C GLU A 131 35.42 54.95 -39.45
N TYR A 132 34.95 54.20 -40.46
CA TYR A 132 33.52 53.90 -40.61
C TYR A 132 33.11 52.77 -39.66
N ALA A 133 32.62 53.12 -38.47
CA ALA A 133 31.96 52.19 -37.55
C ALA A 133 30.53 51.90 -38.02
N GLY A 134 30.37 51.04 -39.04
CA GLY A 134 29.06 50.64 -39.55
C GLY A 134 28.24 49.85 -38.51
N ALA A 135 27.02 50.31 -38.23
CA ALA A 135 26.06 49.58 -37.40
C ALA A 135 25.63 48.27 -38.08
N HIS A 136 25.73 47.15 -37.38
CA HIS A 136 25.23 45.85 -37.87
C HIS A 136 24.05 45.36 -37.03
N GLN A 137 23.16 44.61 -37.67
CA GLN A 137 21.96 44.04 -37.06
C GLN A 137 22.14 42.53 -36.91
N HIS A 138 21.75 41.97 -35.77
CA HIS A 138 21.67 40.53 -35.58
C HIS A 138 20.27 40.03 -35.92
N THR A 139 20.17 39.00 -36.75
CA THR A 139 18.96 38.18 -36.88
C THR A 139 19.21 36.86 -36.17
N ASN A 140 18.44 36.58 -35.11
CA ASN A 140 18.58 35.32 -34.40
C ASN A 140 17.80 34.25 -35.18
N ASN A 141 18.52 33.33 -35.83
CA ASN A 141 17.91 32.22 -36.55
C ASN A 141 17.64 31.08 -35.57
N THR A 142 16.41 30.96 -35.07
CA THR A 142 16.02 29.85 -34.19
C THR A 142 15.86 28.57 -35.03
N ALA A 143 16.92 27.77 -35.12
CA ALA A 143 16.87 26.44 -35.71
C ALA A 143 16.05 25.50 -34.80
N SER A 144 14.86 25.12 -35.27
CA SER A 144 14.03 24.08 -34.67
C SER A 144 14.67 22.71 -34.91
N HIS A 145 14.86 21.92 -33.85
CA HIS A 145 15.23 20.51 -33.97
C HIS A 145 14.34 19.63 -33.09
N SER A 146 14.19 18.37 -33.47
CA SER A 146 13.34 17.38 -32.79
C SER A 146 14.18 16.23 -32.25
N HIS A 147 13.82 15.72 -31.07
CA HIS A 147 14.38 14.48 -30.54
C HIS A 147 13.45 13.30 -30.82
N THR A 148 14.04 12.14 -31.10
CA THR A 148 13.35 10.84 -30.98
C THR A 148 14.12 10.01 -29.96
N MET A 149 13.54 9.79 -28.79
CA MET A 149 14.09 8.81 -27.85
C MET A 149 13.64 7.42 -28.25
N SER A 150 14.60 6.50 -28.38
CA SER A 150 14.33 5.07 -28.52
C SER A 150 14.50 4.41 -27.15
N THR A 151 13.49 3.65 -26.73
CA THR A 151 13.57 2.76 -25.56
C THR A 151 14.29 1.45 -25.94
N PRO A 152 14.91 0.74 -24.99
CA PRO A 152 15.67 -0.50 -25.25
C PRO A 152 14.81 -1.62 -25.85
#